data_AF-A0A4V3C5P9-F1
#
_entry.id   AF-A0A4V3C5P9-F1
#
_cell.length_a   1.000
_cell.length_b   1.000
_cell.length_c   1.000
_cell.angle_alpha   90.00
_cell.angle_beta   90.00
_cell.angle_gamma   90.00
#
_symmetry.space_group_name_H-M   'P 1'
#
loop_
_entity.id
_entity.type
_entity.pdbx_description
1 polymer ?
#
loop_
_entity_poly.entity_id
_entity_poly.type
_entity_poly.pdbx_seq_one_letter_code
_entity_poly.pdbx_strand_id
1 'polypeptide(L)'
;MHKRADASVFAQGTFTARSLTSFQFYGCSDQIVPGATLCGGLAKLEVTLTPAGTSLQLPATLWIDCLIGDKIPSGGDPARHEGIRLNVNDLINFNKTVPSGFTVFIPE
;
A
#
# COMPACT_ATOMS: atom_id res chain seq x y z
N MET A 1 6.14 -4.33 -10.54
CA MET A 1 6.69 -4.30 -11.92
C MET A 1 6.51 -2.89 -12.47
N HIS A 2 7.59 -2.21 -12.85
CA HIS A 2 7.54 -0.92 -13.54
C HIS A 2 7.56 -1.18 -15.05
N LYS A 3 6.62 -0.58 -15.78
CA LYS A 3 6.51 -0.70 -17.23
C LYS A 3 6.82 0.63 -17.90
N ARG A 4 7.37 0.60 -19.11
CA ARG A 4 7.46 1.76 -20.00
C ARG A 4 6.09 2.06 -20.62
N ALA A 5 5.98 3.18 -21.34
CA ALA A 5 4.75 3.58 -22.05
C ALA A 5 4.32 2.56 -23.13
N ASP A 6 5.26 1.82 -23.71
CA ASP A 6 5.01 0.73 -24.68
C ASP A 6 4.61 -0.60 -24.02
N ALA A 7 4.34 -0.59 -22.71
CA ALA A 7 4.04 -1.74 -21.86
C ALA A 7 5.17 -2.77 -21.66
N SER A 8 6.37 -2.53 -22.22
CA SER A 8 7.55 -3.35 -21.92
C SER A 8 7.95 -3.22 -20.45
N VAL A 9 8.48 -4.30 -19.87
CA VAL A 9 8.97 -4.29 -18.49
C VAL A 9 10.27 -3.50 -18.44
N PHE A 10 10.27 -2.40 -17.68
CA PHE A 10 11.46 -1.60 -17.41
C PHE A 10 12.24 -2.15 -16.21
N ALA A 11 11.52 -2.46 -15.13
CA ALA A 11 12.11 -2.96 -13.90
C ALA A 11 11.15 -3.87 -13.13
N GLN A 12 11.70 -4.88 -12.49
CA GLN A 12 10.97 -5.77 -11.58
C GLN A 12 11.88 -6.21 -10.44
N GLY A 13 11.30 -6.80 -9.41
CA GLY A 13 12.03 -7.23 -8.23
C GLY A 13 11.09 -7.72 -7.14
N THR A 14 11.66 -7.96 -5.98
CA THR A 14 10.94 -8.33 -4.76
C THR A 14 11.08 -7.25 -3.70
N PHE A 15 10.27 -7.34 -2.65
CA PHE A 15 10.56 -6.63 -1.41
C PHE A 15 10.42 -7.60 -0.24
N THR A 16 11.16 -7.30 0.83
CA THR A 16 11.04 -7.98 2.12
C THR A 16 10.54 -7.00 3.14
N ALA A 17 9.44 -7.33 3.83
CA ALA A 17 8.97 -6.57 4.98
C ALA A 17 9.93 -6.75 6.16
N ARG A 18 10.33 -5.65 6.78
CA ARG A 18 11.28 -5.62 7.90
C ARG A 18 10.58 -5.39 9.23
N SER A 19 9.73 -4.37 9.28
CA SER A 19 9.04 -3.95 10.49
C SER A 19 7.69 -3.32 10.16
N LEU A 20 6.71 -3.45 11.07
CA LEU A 20 5.50 -2.65 11.08
C LEU A 20 5.78 -1.41 11.95
N THR A 21 5.86 -0.24 11.34
CA THR A 21 6.23 1.00 12.05
C THR A 21 5.02 1.70 12.67
N SER A 22 3.86 1.58 12.04
CA SER A 22 2.61 2.07 12.62
C SER A 22 1.41 1.34 12.05
N PHE A 23 0.38 1.16 12.88
CA PHE A 23 -0.94 0.73 12.43
C PHE A 23 -2.00 1.64 13.05
N GLN A 24 -2.85 2.22 12.20
CA GLN A 24 -4.04 2.96 12.62
C GLN A 24 -5.27 2.16 12.23
N PHE A 25 -6.03 1.68 13.21
CA PHE A 25 -7.26 0.96 12.97
C PHE A 25 -8.42 1.91 12.64
N TYR A 26 -9.18 1.62 11.59
CA TYR A 26 -10.32 2.43 11.19
C TYR A 26 -11.67 1.83 11.62
N GLY A 27 -11.71 0.57 12.05
CA GLY A 27 -12.96 -0.11 12.40
C GLY A 27 -13.24 -1.29 11.47
N CYS A 28 -14.41 -1.91 11.67
CA CYS A 28 -14.91 -2.99 10.83
C CYS A 28 -16.28 -2.65 10.24
N SER A 29 -16.62 -3.29 9.13
CA SER A 29 -17.92 -3.17 8.46
C SER A 29 -18.31 -4.50 7.85
N ASP A 30 -19.59 -4.85 7.97
CA ASP A 30 -20.26 -5.96 7.30
C ASP A 30 -21.04 -5.52 6.05
N GLN A 31 -21.05 -4.21 5.75
CA GLN A 31 -21.82 -3.63 4.65
C GLN A 31 -21.11 -3.75 3.29
N ILE A 32 -19.81 -4.08 3.29
CA ILE A 32 -18.98 -4.12 2.08
C ILE A 32 -19.10 -5.47 1.37
N VAL A 33 -19.10 -6.56 2.14
CA VAL A 33 -19.19 -7.93 1.61
C VAL A 33 -20.26 -8.71 2.41
N PRO A 34 -21.35 -9.15 1.77
CA PRO A 34 -22.39 -9.92 2.45
C PRO A 34 -21.82 -11.17 3.12
N GLY A 35 -22.10 -11.34 4.42
CA GLY A 35 -21.64 -12.49 5.19
C GLY A 35 -20.18 -12.41 5.67
N ALA A 36 -19.50 -11.28 5.48
CA ALA A 36 -18.14 -11.08 5.98
C ALA A 36 -18.00 -9.73 6.69
N THR A 37 -17.49 -9.77 7.92
CA THR A 37 -17.03 -8.58 8.62
C THR A 37 -15.58 -8.31 8.22
N LEU A 38 -15.35 -7.22 7.49
CA LEU A 38 -14.02 -6.79 7.07
C LEU A 38 -13.58 -5.60 7.92
N CYS A 39 -12.28 -5.48 8.16
CA CYS A 39 -11.74 -4.38 8.95
C CYS A 39 -10.67 -3.61 8.17
N GLY A 40 -10.61 -2.31 8.42
CA GLY A 40 -9.71 -1.40 7.73
C GLY A 40 -8.74 -0.69 8.66
N GLY A 41 -7.81 0.00 8.03
CA GLY A 41 -6.74 0.71 8.71
C GLY A 41 -5.63 1.14 7.76
N LEU A 42 -4.69 1.89 8.33
CA LEU A 42 -3.46 2.28 7.66
C LEU A 42 -2.27 1.60 8.33
N ALA A 43 -1.64 0.70 7.59
CA ALA A 43 -0.36 0.10 7.96
C ALA A 43 0.79 0.83 7.28
N LYS A 44 1.86 1.10 8.02
CA LYS A 44 3.14 1.54 7.47
C LYS A 44 4.21 0.52 7.83
N LEU A 45 4.95 0.06 6.83
CA LEU A 45 6.01 -0.91 6.96
C LEU A 45 7.33 -0.34 6.47
N GLU A 46 8.41 -0.68 7.14
CA GLU A 46 9.72 -0.62 6.51
C GLU A 46 9.91 -1.86 5.65
N VAL A 47 10.32 -1.66 4.41
CA VAL A 47 10.61 -2.73 3.47
C VAL A 47 11.97 -2.52 2.85
N THR A 48 12.58 -3.60 2.37
CA THR A 48 13.77 -3.53 1.52
C THR A 48 13.46 -4.10 0.15
N LEU A 49 13.65 -3.31 -0.89
CA LEU A 49 13.43 -3.73 -2.28
C LEU A 49 14.72 -4.31 -2.85
N THR A 50 14.59 -5.40 -3.60
CA THR A 50 15.68 -6.04 -4.34
C THR A 50 15.32 -6.10 -5.84
N PRO A 51 15.91 -5.25 -6.69
CA PRO A 51 15.72 -5.33 -8.13
C PRO A 51 16.24 -6.66 -8.70
N ALA A 52 15.49 -7.25 -9.62
CA ALA A 52 15.84 -8.53 -10.23
C ALA A 52 17.18 -8.46 -10.97
N GLY A 53 18.00 -9.51 -10.82
CA GLY A 53 19.34 -9.56 -11.41
C GLY A 53 20.39 -8.71 -10.70
N THR A 54 20.06 -8.14 -9.52
CA THR A 54 20.99 -7.34 -8.72
C THR A 54 21.05 -7.84 -7.27
N SER A 55 22.09 -7.45 -6.54
CA SER A 55 22.18 -7.60 -5.08
C SER A 55 21.84 -6.30 -4.32
N LEU A 56 21.37 -5.27 -5.04
CA LEU A 56 21.09 -3.96 -4.47
C LEU A 56 19.93 -4.05 -3.47
N GLN A 57 20.11 -3.46 -2.31
CA GLN A 57 19.12 -3.40 -1.24
C GLN A 57 18.67 -1.95 -1.07
N LEU A 58 17.43 -1.65 -1.42
CA LEU A 58 16.88 -0.30 -1.36
C LEU A 58 15.87 -0.18 -0.21
N PRO A 59 16.18 0.57 0.87
CA PRO A 59 15.24 0.79 1.95
C PRO A 59 14.07 1.67 1.47
N ALA A 60 12.87 1.33 1.93
CA ALA A 60 11.66 2.04 1.57
C ALA A 60 10.60 1.97 2.67
N THR A 61 9.65 2.90 2.63
CA THR A 61 8.42 2.84 3.45
C THR A 61 7.24 2.45 2.57
N LEU A 62 6.59 1.34 2.91
CA LEU A 62 5.36 0.85 2.29
C LEU A 62 4.16 1.26 3.14
N TRP A 63 3.18 1.91 2.54
CA TRP A 63 1.93 2.33 3.15
C TRP A 63 0.82 1.51 2.52
N ILE A 64 -0.05 0.95 3.34
CA ILE A 64 -1.20 0.16 2.91
C ILE A 64 -2.43 0.76 3.61
N ASP A 65 -3.30 1.42 2.84
CA ASP A 65 -4.49 2.13 3.33
C ASP A 65 -5.74 1.35 2.89
N CYS A 66 -6.44 0.76 3.84
CA CYS A 66 -7.69 0.02 3.65
C CYS A 66 -8.84 0.84 4.25
N LEU A 67 -9.70 1.42 3.41
CA LEU A 67 -10.71 2.41 3.81
C LEU A 67 -12.01 1.74 4.28
N ILE A 68 -11.90 0.87 5.28
CA ILE A 68 -13.03 0.17 5.90
C ILE A 68 -13.16 0.59 7.37
N GLY A 69 -14.35 1.01 7.79
CA GLY A 69 -14.66 1.35 9.17
C GLY A 69 -15.14 2.80 9.35
N ASP A 70 -15.50 3.14 10.59
CA ASP A 70 -16.13 4.41 10.99
C ASP A 70 -15.15 5.48 11.46
N LYS A 71 -13.87 5.12 11.64
CA LYS A 71 -12.80 6.00 12.16
C LYS A 71 -11.78 6.39 11.09
N ILE A 72 -12.17 6.39 9.82
CA ILE A 72 -11.33 6.86 8.72
C ILE A 72 -11.09 8.36 8.90
N PRO A 73 -9.84 8.83 9.05
CA PRO A 73 -9.55 10.25 9.23
C PRO A 73 -10.05 11.10 8.05
N SER A 74 -10.66 12.24 8.35
CA SER A 74 -11.09 13.20 7.33
C SER A 74 -9.89 13.89 6.66
N GLY A 75 -10.01 14.15 5.35
CA GLY A 75 -9.09 15.01 4.59
C GLY A 75 -7.89 14.27 3.96
N GLY A 76 -7.43 14.65 2.77
CA GLY A 76 -7.76 15.84 1.97
C GLY A 76 -7.64 15.53 0.48
N ASP A 77 -8.24 16.40 -0.33
CA ASP A 77 -8.27 16.39 -1.79
C ASP A 77 -6.91 16.03 -2.42
N PRO A 78 -6.83 15.01 -3.32
CA PRO A 78 -7.93 14.15 -3.72
C PRO A 78 -8.34 13.24 -2.57
N ALA A 79 -9.65 13.00 -2.43
CA ALA A 79 -10.26 12.11 -1.44
C ALA A 79 -9.31 10.94 -1.13
N ARG A 80 -9.06 10.61 0.13
CA ARG A 80 -8.24 9.42 0.44
C ARG A 80 -8.80 8.24 -0.34
N HIS A 81 -7.93 7.56 -1.10
CA HIS A 81 -8.30 6.40 -1.88
C HIS A 81 -7.59 5.19 -1.29
N GLU A 82 -8.29 4.07 -1.26
CA GLU A 82 -7.76 2.78 -0.86
C GLU A 82 -6.56 2.42 -1.74
N GLY A 83 -5.51 1.83 -1.17
CA GLY A 83 -4.33 1.57 -1.98
C GLY A 83 -3.02 1.34 -1.24
N ILE A 84 -1.99 1.22 -2.06
CA ILE A 84 -0.60 1.04 -1.64
C ILE A 84 0.23 2.22 -2.12
N ARG A 85 1.03 2.80 -1.23
CA ARG A 85 2.05 3.80 -1.56
C ARG A 85 3.43 3.28 -1.16
N LEU A 86 4.43 3.45 -2.03
CA LEU A 86 5.80 3.04 -1.76
C LEU A 86 6.74 4.24 -1.93
N ASN A 87 7.46 4.58 -0.87
CA ASN A 87 8.46 5.63 -0.84
C ASN A 87 9.84 4.99 -0.77
N VAL A 88 10.57 4.93 -1.89
CA VAL A 88 11.97 4.46 -1.89
C VAL A 88 12.84 5.64 -1.49
N ASN A 89 13.53 5.50 -0.37
CA ASN A 89 14.28 6.61 0.21
C ASN A 89 15.30 7.13 -0.82
N ASP A 90 15.27 8.44 -1.07
CA ASP A 90 16.23 9.18 -1.89
C ASP A 90 16.34 8.76 -3.38
N LEU A 91 15.35 8.04 -3.93
CA LEU A 91 15.41 7.51 -5.31
C LEU A 91 14.15 7.78 -6.15
N ILE A 92 13.10 6.97 -5.95
CA ILE A 92 11.89 6.97 -6.77
C ILE A 92 10.68 6.79 -5.85
N ASN A 93 9.69 7.65 -5.99
CA ASN A 93 8.47 7.60 -5.18
C ASN A 93 7.28 7.15 -6.03
N PHE A 94 6.66 6.05 -5.62
CA PHE A 94 5.35 5.63 -6.10
C PHE A 94 4.30 6.15 -5.11
N ASN A 95 4.12 7.48 -5.12
CA ASN A 95 3.32 8.22 -4.14
C ASN A 95 1.98 8.73 -4.66
N LYS A 96 1.62 8.42 -5.91
CA LYS A 96 0.34 8.82 -6.48
C LYS A 96 -0.69 7.73 -6.27
N THR A 97 -1.65 7.99 -5.39
CA THR A 97 -2.86 7.19 -5.31
C THR A 97 -3.77 7.55 -6.49
N VAL A 98 -4.21 6.54 -7.24
CA VAL A 98 -5.16 6.73 -8.35
C VAL A 98 -6.59 6.48 -7.84
N PRO A 99 -7.63 7.11 -8.41
CA PRO A 99 -9.00 7.01 -7.89
C PRO A 99 -9.69 5.64 -7.99
N SER A 100 -8.96 4.57 -8.30
CA SER A 100 -9.53 3.25 -8.61
C SER A 100 -8.63 2.12 -8.08
N GLY A 101 -9.21 1.19 -7.32
CA GLY A 101 -8.55 0.00 -6.77
C GLY A 101 -8.77 -0.13 -5.26
N PHE A 102 -9.10 -1.35 -4.81
CA PHE A 102 -9.30 -1.68 -3.40
C PHE A 102 -8.09 -2.49 -2.88
N THR A 103 -7.56 -2.12 -1.73
CA THR A 103 -6.63 -2.88 -0.89
C THR A 103 -7.35 -3.32 0.39
N VAL A 104 -7.80 -4.57 0.41
CA VAL A 104 -8.59 -5.15 1.51
C VAL A 104 -7.69 -5.96 2.44
N PHE A 105 -7.87 -5.81 3.77
CA PHE A 105 -7.30 -6.71 4.77
C PHE A 105 -8.36 -7.73 5.22
N ILE A 106 -7.98 -9.01 5.25
CA ILE A 106 -8.82 -10.09 5.77
C ILE A 106 -8.19 -10.54 7.10
N PRO A 107 -8.90 -10.44 8.23
CA PRO A 107 -8.44 -11.06 9.48
C PRO A 107 -8.52 -12.59 9.35
N GLU A 108 -7.56 -13.30 9.96
CA GLU A 108 -7.70 -14.73 10.25
C GLU A 108 -8.73 -14.96 11.37
#